data_AF-A0AAX6HY87-F1
#
_entry.id   AF-A0AAX6HY87-F1
#
_cell.length_a   1.000
_cell.length_b   1.000
_cell.length_c   1.000
_cell.angle_alpha   90.00
_cell.angle_beta   90.00
_cell.angle_gamma   90.00
#
_symmetry.space_group_name_H-M   'P 1'
#
loop_
_entity.id
_entity.type
_entity.pdbx_description
1 polymer ?
#
loop_
_entity_poly.entity_id
_entity_poly.type
_entity_poly.pdbx_seq_one_letter_code
_entity_poly.pdbx_strand_id
1 'polypeptide(L)'
;MRLEKCWFCSSTIYPGHGIQFVRNDAKVFRFCRSKCHKNFKMKRNPRKVKWTKAYRRLHGKDMTQDATFEFERKRNRPERYDRNIAKNTLMAIKKIDKVRVAREARHHAMRMKGKTAKEQKADARELEQSIDMVKAPGALQQNPSLTLPKTKVKASHTRAEASNMEE
;
A
#
# COMPACT_ATOMS: atom_id res chain seq x y z
N MET A 1 0.67 -0.97 -26.71
CA MET A 1 -0.01 -1.76 -25.66
C MET A 1 -0.39 -0.84 -24.51
N ARG A 2 -1.64 -0.86 -24.01
CA ARG A 2 -2.10 0.06 -22.96
C ARG A 2 -2.41 -0.68 -21.67
N LEU A 3 -1.90 -0.17 -20.55
CA LEU A 3 -2.28 -0.63 -19.21
C LEU A 3 -3.56 0.08 -18.78
N GLU A 4 -4.61 -0.70 -18.52
CA GLU A 4 -5.89 -0.15 -18.09
C GLU A 4 -6.01 -0.22 -16.56
N LYS A 5 -6.89 0.60 -16.00
CA LYS A 5 -7.21 0.55 -14.57
C LYS A 5 -8.50 -0.22 -14.38
N CYS A 6 -8.52 -1.10 -13.39
CA CYS A 6 -9.73 -1.81 -13.02
C CYS A 6 -10.76 -0.85 -12.43
N TRP A 7 -12.02 -0.99 -12.84
CA TRP A 7 -13.11 -0.15 -12.36
C TRP A 7 -13.35 -0.30 -10.84
N PHE A 8 -13.18 -1.50 -10.29
CA PHE A 8 -13.46 -1.77 -8.87
C PHE A 8 -12.24 -1.58 -7.95
N CYS A 9 -11.12 -2.22 -8.30
CA CYS A 9 -9.91 -2.25 -7.48
C CYS A 9 -8.98 -1.04 -7.73
N SER A 10 -9.12 -0.39 -8.90
CA SER A 10 -8.18 0.60 -9.47
C SER A 10 -6.74 0.08 -9.65
N SER A 11 -6.50 -1.23 -9.51
CA SER A 11 -5.23 -1.85 -9.87
C SER A 11 -5.03 -1.82 -11.40
N THR A 12 -3.77 -1.93 -11.81
CA THR A 12 -3.37 -2.08 -13.21
C THR A 12 -3.83 -3.42 -13.79
N ILE A 13 -4.29 -3.40 -15.02
CA ILE A 13 -4.68 -4.56 -15.83
C ILE A 13 -3.69 -4.65 -16.98
N TYR A 14 -2.90 -5.72 -16.98
CA TYR A 14 -2.05 -6.09 -18.09
C TYR A 14 -2.87 -6.82 -19.16
N PRO A 15 -2.52 -6.72 -20.44
CA PRO A 15 -3.23 -7.44 -21.49
C PRO A 15 -3.18 -8.95 -21.30
N GLY A 16 -4.24 -9.63 -21.73
CA GLY A 16 -4.44 -11.06 -21.45
C GLY A 16 -4.99 -11.35 -20.04
N HIS A 17 -5.10 -10.35 -19.16
CA HIS A 17 -5.66 -10.54 -17.81
C HIS A 17 -7.02 -9.88 -17.62
N GLY A 18 -7.81 -10.51 -16.76
CA GLY A 18 -9.07 -9.93 -16.29
C GLY A 18 -10.25 -10.20 -17.22
N ILE A 19 -11.33 -9.43 -17.03
CA ILE A 19 -12.58 -9.56 -17.78
C ILE A 19 -13.06 -8.16 -18.14
N GLN A 20 -13.62 -8.00 -19.33
CA GLN A 20 -14.29 -6.80 -19.78
C GLN A 20 -15.81 -7.06 -19.84
N PHE A 21 -16.59 -6.18 -19.21
CA PHE A 21 -18.04 -6.17 -19.29
C PHE A 21 -18.47 -4.91 -20.03
N VAL A 22 -19.24 -5.07 -21.10
CA VAL A 22 -19.83 -3.95 -21.86
C VAL A 22 -21.30 -3.90 -21.51
N ARG A 23 -21.76 -2.74 -21.02
CA ARG A 23 -23.17 -2.51 -20.70
C ARG A 23 -23.88 -1.87 -21.90
N ASN A 24 -25.20 -2.01 -21.97
CA ASN A 24 -26.03 -1.51 -23.07
C ASN A 24 -25.87 0.00 -23.34
N ASP A 25 -25.45 0.80 -22.36
CA ASP A 25 -25.10 2.23 -22.53
C ASP A 25 -23.71 2.46 -23.15
N ALA A 26 -23.17 1.45 -23.83
CA ALA A 26 -21.80 1.39 -24.38
C ALA A 26 -20.68 1.63 -23.35
N LYS A 27 -20.97 1.59 -22.04
CA LYS A 27 -19.92 1.74 -21.02
C LYS A 27 -19.15 0.45 -20.83
N VAL A 28 -17.83 0.59 -20.94
CA VAL A 28 -16.88 -0.50 -20.78
C VAL A 28 -16.36 -0.53 -19.35
N PHE A 29 -16.61 -1.63 -18.65
CA PHE A 29 -16.07 -1.91 -17.33
C PHE A 29 -14.98 -2.97 -17.44
N ARG A 30 -13.75 -2.62 -17.05
CA ARG A 30 -12.62 -3.57 -17.04
C ARG A 30 -12.34 -4.02 -15.61
N PHE A 31 -12.14 -5.31 -15.39
CA PHE A 31 -11.88 -5.90 -14.07
C PHE A 31 -10.54 -6.62 -14.02
N CYS A 32 -9.77 -6.37 -12.96
CA CYS A 32 -8.46 -6.99 -12.72
C CYS A 32 -8.55 -8.52 -12.49
N ARG A 33 -9.58 -8.98 -11.75
CA ARG A 33 -9.76 -10.37 -11.32
C ARG A 33 -11.23 -10.72 -11.15
N SER A 34 -11.56 -12.01 -11.09
CA SER A 34 -12.92 -12.51 -10.83
C SER A 34 -13.53 -11.96 -9.53
N LYS A 35 -12.73 -11.73 -8.48
CA LYS A 35 -13.16 -11.07 -7.24
C LYS A 35 -13.81 -9.70 -7.49
N CYS A 36 -13.23 -8.88 -8.37
CA CYS A 36 -13.76 -7.55 -8.68
C CYS A 36 -15.04 -7.64 -9.49
N HIS A 37 -15.06 -8.54 -10.46
CA HIS A 37 -16.22 -8.79 -11.29
C HIS A 37 -17.42 -9.32 -10.48
N LYS A 38 -17.21 -10.27 -9.57
CA LYS A 38 -18.26 -10.79 -8.67
C LYS A 38 -18.81 -9.69 -7.75
N ASN A 39 -17.94 -8.87 -7.15
CA ASN A 39 -18.39 -7.75 -6.31
C ASN A 39 -19.19 -6.70 -7.09
N PHE A 40 -18.82 -6.45 -8.35
CA PHE A 40 -19.60 -5.60 -9.25
C PHE A 40 -20.98 -6.19 -9.54
N LYS A 41 -21.07 -7.49 -9.85
CA LYS A 41 -22.36 -8.19 -10.05
C LYS A 41 -23.23 -8.15 -8.79
N MET A 42 -22.64 -8.27 -7.61
CA MET A 42 -23.30 -8.09 -6.31
C MET A 42 -23.66 -6.62 -6.00
N LYS A 43 -23.44 -5.68 -6.94
CA LYS A 43 -23.72 -4.25 -6.79
C LYS A 43 -23.06 -3.61 -5.56
N ARG A 44 -21.92 -4.15 -5.09
CA ARG A 44 -21.20 -3.57 -3.96
C ARG A 44 -20.55 -2.25 -4.39
N ASN A 45 -20.68 -1.22 -3.55
CA ASN A 45 -20.06 0.08 -3.84
C ASN A 45 -18.56 0.05 -3.49
N PRO A 46 -17.63 0.24 -4.45
CA PRO A 46 -16.20 0.21 -4.18
C PRO A 46 -15.76 1.26 -3.15
N ARG A 47 -16.49 2.38 -3.01
CA ARG A 47 -16.21 3.43 -2.01
C ARG A 47 -16.43 2.97 -0.56
N LYS A 48 -17.25 1.93 -0.34
CA LYS A 48 -17.50 1.34 0.99
C LYS A 48 -16.62 0.12 1.26
N VAL A 49 -15.95 -0.43 0.24
CA VAL A 49 -15.14 -1.64 0.36
C VAL A 49 -13.70 -1.28 0.73
N LYS A 50 -13.32 -1.60 1.98
CA LYS A 50 -12.09 -1.11 2.66
C LYS A 50 -10.77 -1.32 1.89
N TRP A 51 -10.66 -2.37 1.08
CA TRP A 51 -9.42 -2.74 0.38
C TRP A 51 -9.24 -2.04 -0.98
N THR A 52 -10.26 -1.36 -1.49
CA THR A 52 -10.15 -0.66 -2.79
C THR A 52 -9.39 0.66 -2.65
N LYS A 53 -8.78 1.12 -3.74
CA LYS A 53 -8.18 2.46 -3.79
C LYS A 53 -9.21 3.58 -3.68
N ALA A 54 -10.44 3.37 -4.17
CA ALA A 54 -11.54 4.32 -4.04
C ALA A 54 -11.88 4.59 -2.57
N TYR A 55 -11.96 3.55 -1.73
CA TYR A 55 -12.15 3.70 -0.28
C TYR A 55 -10.97 4.44 0.34
N ARG A 56 -9.73 4.04 0.02
CA ARG A 56 -8.51 4.66 0.57
C ARG A 56 -8.44 6.16 0.28
N ARG A 57 -8.78 6.56 -0.95
CA ARG A 57 -8.85 7.97 -1.38
C ARG A 57 -9.90 8.75 -0.57
N LEU A 58 -11.12 8.21 -0.43
CA LEU A 58 -12.20 8.89 0.29
C LEU A 58 -11.89 9.06 1.79
N HIS A 59 -11.26 8.07 2.40
CA HIS A 59 -10.92 8.08 3.83
C HIS A 59 -9.53 8.69 4.13
N GLY A 60 -8.94 9.45 3.20
CA GLY A 60 -7.66 10.14 3.41
C GLY A 60 -6.48 9.21 3.72
N LYS A 61 -6.52 7.95 3.29
CA LYS A 61 -5.42 6.99 3.50
C LYS A 61 -4.29 7.18 2.48
N ASP A 62 -4.65 7.60 1.27
CA ASP A 62 -3.72 7.87 0.17
C ASP A 62 -3.69 9.38 -0.10
N MET A 63 -2.56 9.91 -0.55
CA MET A 63 -2.44 11.30 -0.97
C MET A 63 -3.30 11.52 -2.22
N THR A 64 -4.20 12.52 -2.21
CA THR A 64 -5.22 12.67 -3.27
C THR A 64 -5.04 13.93 -4.12
N GLN A 65 -4.46 14.98 -3.54
CA GLN A 65 -4.19 16.27 -4.17
C GLN A 65 -2.68 16.42 -4.27
N ASP A 66 -2.12 16.13 -5.43
CA ASP A 66 -0.70 16.35 -5.70
C ASP A 66 -0.49 16.65 -7.19
N ALA A 67 0.42 17.56 -7.48
CA ALA A 67 0.76 17.98 -8.84
C ALA A 67 1.33 16.83 -9.67
N THR A 68 1.93 15.81 -9.02
CA THR A 68 2.49 14.65 -9.74
C THR A 68 1.42 13.86 -10.50
N PHE A 69 0.15 13.90 -10.07
CA PHE A 69 -0.94 13.20 -10.74
C PHE A 69 -1.37 13.85 -12.06
N GLU A 70 -1.09 15.13 -12.26
CA GLU A 70 -1.47 15.85 -13.49
C GLU A 70 -0.71 15.34 -14.72
N PHE A 71 0.49 14.77 -14.52
CA PHE A 71 1.30 14.19 -15.59
C PHE A 71 0.72 12.90 -16.18
N GLU A 72 -0.10 12.16 -15.42
CA GLU A 72 -0.75 10.91 -15.89
C GLU A 72 -2.03 11.15 -16.72
N ARG A 73 -2.38 12.42 -17.01
CA ARG A 73 -3.60 12.77 -17.76
C ARG A 73 -3.66 12.15 -19.16
N LYS A 74 -4.86 11.76 -19.59
CA LYS A 74 -5.10 11.26 -20.95
C LYS A 74 -5.00 12.42 -21.93
N ARG A 75 -4.07 12.32 -22.90
CA ARG A 75 -3.97 13.24 -24.04
C ARG A 75 -4.82 12.72 -25.19
N ASN A 76 -5.80 13.51 -25.62
CA ASN A 76 -6.67 13.17 -26.76
C ASN A 76 -6.12 13.69 -28.09
N ARG A 77 -5.22 14.68 -28.07
CA ARG A 77 -4.54 15.20 -29.26
C ARG A 77 -3.14 14.58 -29.35
N PRO A 78 -2.79 13.89 -30.44
CA PRO A 78 -1.42 13.45 -30.67
C PRO A 78 -0.54 14.63 -31.10
N GLU A 79 0.72 14.58 -30.72
CA GLU A 79 1.77 15.46 -31.21
C GLU A 79 2.62 14.72 -32.23
N ARG A 80 3.30 15.46 -33.12
CA ARG A 80 4.29 14.85 -34.01
C ARG A 80 5.44 14.29 -33.17
N TYR A 81 6.00 13.17 -33.61
CA TYR A 81 7.12 12.55 -32.93
C TYR A 81 8.38 13.43 -33.03
N ASP A 82 9.00 13.69 -31.89
CA ASP A 82 10.33 14.28 -31.78
C ASP A 82 11.15 13.45 -30.80
N ARG A 83 12.35 13.03 -31.25
CA ARG A 83 13.26 12.19 -30.47
C ARG A 83 13.78 12.90 -29.21
N ASN A 84 14.02 14.21 -29.28
CA ASN A 84 14.50 15.00 -28.14
C ASN A 84 13.43 15.10 -27.06
N ILE A 85 12.18 15.35 -27.45
CA ILE A 85 11.02 15.36 -26.54
C ILE A 85 10.83 13.98 -25.90
N ALA A 86 10.91 12.91 -26.68
CA ALA A 86 10.81 11.54 -26.17
C ALA A 86 11.90 11.23 -25.13
N LYS A 87 13.16 11.63 -25.39
CA LYS A 87 14.27 11.44 -24.46
C LYS A 87 14.05 12.21 -23.15
N ASN A 88 13.69 13.48 -23.24
CA ASN A 88 13.44 14.34 -22.09
C ASN A 88 12.27 13.84 -21.24
N THR A 89 11.20 13.34 -21.88
CA THR A 89 10.04 12.80 -21.17
C THR A 89 10.36 11.51 -20.42
N LEU A 90 11.18 10.61 -20.99
CA LEU A 90 11.64 9.40 -20.29
C LEU A 90 12.46 9.71 -19.03
N MET A 91 13.36 10.70 -19.11
CA MET A 91 14.12 11.17 -17.95
C MET A 91 13.22 11.82 -16.89
N ALA A 92 12.25 12.63 -17.32
CA ALA A 92 11.29 13.28 -16.43
C ALA A 92 10.41 12.26 -15.68
N ILE A 93 9.95 11.19 -16.35
CA ILE A 93 9.11 10.15 -15.73
C ILE A 93 9.80 9.51 -14.53
N LYS A 94 11.07 9.09 -14.66
CA LYS A 94 11.84 8.50 -13.56
C LYS A 94 11.95 9.46 -12.36
N LYS A 95 12.17 10.76 -12.64
CA LYS A 95 12.26 11.79 -11.59
C LYS A 95 10.92 12.04 -10.89
N ILE A 96 9.82 12.12 -11.64
CA ILE A 96 8.47 12.32 -11.11
C ILE A 96 8.07 11.15 -10.20
N ASP A 97 8.37 9.91 -10.59
CA ASP A 97 8.04 8.73 -9.78
C ASP A 97 8.80 8.72 -8.44
N LYS A 98 10.10 9.05 -8.45
CA LYS A 98 10.89 9.24 -7.21
C LYS A 98 10.26 10.27 -6.28
N VAL A 99 9.84 11.42 -6.82
CA VAL A 99 9.18 12.48 -6.04
C VAL A 99 7.85 11.99 -5.47
N ARG A 100 7.05 11.28 -6.27
CA ARG A 100 5.76 10.72 -5.84
C ARG A 100 5.95 9.74 -4.69
N VAL A 101 6.85 8.76 -4.82
CA VAL A 101 7.14 7.77 -3.77
C VAL A 101 7.58 8.45 -2.48
N ALA A 102 8.47 9.45 -2.56
CA ALA A 102 8.92 10.20 -1.39
C ALA A 102 7.78 10.99 -0.71
N ARG A 103 6.86 11.58 -1.48
CA ARG A 103 5.68 12.29 -0.95
C ARG A 103 4.68 11.33 -0.31
N GLU A 104 4.43 10.19 -0.94
CA GLU A 104 3.56 9.15 -0.38
C GLU A 104 4.10 8.58 0.94
N ALA A 105 5.40 8.32 1.01
CA ALA A 105 6.06 7.86 2.24
C ALA A 105 5.93 8.90 3.37
N ARG A 106 6.08 10.19 3.05
CA ARG A 106 5.88 11.28 4.01
C ARG A 106 4.44 11.37 4.50
N HIS A 107 3.46 11.28 3.60
CA HIS A 107 2.04 11.25 3.96
C HIS A 107 1.73 10.07 4.89
N HIS A 108 2.30 8.90 4.60
CA HIS A 108 2.18 7.73 5.45
C HIS A 108 2.80 7.93 6.84
N ALA A 109 4.01 8.48 6.91
CA ALA A 109 4.71 8.76 8.17
C ALA A 109 3.91 9.75 9.04
N MET A 110 3.41 10.83 8.44
CA MET A 110 2.56 11.81 9.15
C MET A 110 1.28 11.18 9.70
N ARG A 111 0.66 10.25 8.97
CA ARG A 111 -0.55 9.53 9.42
C ARG A 111 -0.27 8.57 10.57
N MET A 112 0.92 7.97 10.61
CA MET A 112 1.33 7.03 11.65
C MET A 112 1.90 7.71 12.89
N LYS A 113 2.21 9.02 12.80
CA LYS A 113 2.72 9.82 13.92
C LYS A 113 1.77 9.74 15.12
N GLY A 114 2.32 9.44 16.29
CA GLY A 114 1.55 9.33 17.54
C GLY A 114 0.88 7.97 17.79
N LYS A 115 0.97 7.01 16.86
CA LYS A 115 0.49 5.64 17.11
C LYS A 115 1.28 4.97 18.24
N THR A 116 2.61 5.05 18.19
CA THR A 116 3.51 4.44 19.20
C THR A 116 3.23 4.94 20.61
N ALA A 117 2.99 6.25 20.79
CA ALA A 117 2.66 6.80 22.10
C ALA A 117 1.29 6.30 22.62
N LYS A 118 0.32 6.09 21.73
CA LYS A 118 -0.98 5.50 22.08
C LYS A 118 -0.86 4.04 22.46
N GLU A 119 -0.03 3.29 21.72
CA GLU A 119 0.29 1.89 22.03
C GLU A 119 0.95 1.78 23.40
N GLN A 120 2.03 2.54 23.66
CA GLN A 120 2.69 2.57 24.97
C GLN A 120 1.73 2.91 26.12
N LYS A 121 0.79 3.84 25.91
CA LYS A 121 -0.23 4.18 26.90
C LYS A 121 -1.26 3.05 27.10
N ALA A 122 -1.59 2.30 26.05
CA ALA A 122 -2.46 1.14 26.15
C ALA A 122 -1.74 -0.01 26.87
N ASP A 123 -0.50 -0.29 26.49
CA ASP A 123 0.35 -1.32 27.09
C ASP A 123 0.56 -1.04 28.59
N ALA A 124 0.81 0.22 28.97
CA ALA A 124 0.92 0.62 30.37
C ALA A 124 -0.37 0.35 31.16
N ARG A 125 -1.54 0.65 30.57
CA ARG A 125 -2.85 0.36 31.19
C ARG A 125 -3.13 -1.13 31.30
N GLU A 126 -2.74 -1.90 30.29
CA GLU A 126 -2.85 -3.36 30.32
C GLU A 126 -1.97 -3.93 31.42
N LEU A 127 -0.72 -3.48 31.55
CA LEU A 127 0.18 -3.87 32.63
C LEU A 127 -0.40 -3.53 34.01
N GLU A 128 -0.99 -2.35 34.19
CA GLU A 128 -1.65 -1.94 35.44
C GLU A 128 -2.85 -2.84 35.79
N GLN A 129 -3.66 -3.22 34.80
CA GLN A 129 -4.84 -4.08 35.01
C GLN A 129 -4.48 -5.55 35.21
N SER A 130 -3.38 -5.99 34.62
CA SER A 130 -2.96 -7.39 34.60
C SER A 130 -1.68 -7.68 35.39
N ILE A 131 -1.41 -6.86 36.42
CA ILE A 131 -0.26 -7.03 37.33
C ILE A 131 -0.15 -8.47 37.83
N ASP A 132 -1.28 -9.10 38.16
CA ASP A 132 -1.34 -10.47 38.69
C ASP A 132 -0.83 -11.54 37.72
N MET A 133 -0.92 -11.31 36.41
CA MET A 133 -0.40 -12.23 35.38
C MET A 133 1.11 -12.07 35.17
N VAL A 134 1.69 -10.96 35.61
CA VAL A 134 3.11 -10.65 35.44
C VAL A 134 3.87 -11.15 36.67
N LYS A 135 4.54 -12.30 36.55
CA LYS A 135 5.50 -12.75 37.58
C LYS A 135 6.66 -11.76 37.67
N ALA A 136 6.99 -11.37 38.90
CA ALA A 136 8.14 -10.50 39.15
C ALA A 136 9.42 -11.12 38.54
N PRO A 137 10.26 -10.34 37.85
CA PRO A 137 11.46 -10.85 37.19
C PRO A 137 12.44 -11.54 38.17
N GLY A 138 12.43 -11.18 39.45
CA GLY A 138 13.19 -11.87 40.50
C GLY A 138 12.63 -13.25 40.89
N ALA A 139 11.32 -13.47 40.78
CA ALA A 139 10.69 -14.77 41.08
C ALA A 139 11.05 -15.85 40.05
N LEU A 140 11.40 -15.45 38.81
CA LEU A 140 11.94 -16.33 37.77
C LEU A 140 13.40 -16.76 38.05
N GLN A 141 14.17 -15.96 38.80
CA GLN A 141 15.55 -16.28 39.16
C GLN A 141 15.64 -17.30 40.31
N GLN A 142 14.66 -17.33 41.20
CA GLN A 142 14.64 -18.21 42.38
C GLN A 142 14.18 -19.65 42.08
N ASN A 143 13.47 -19.88 40.96
CA ASN A 143 12.95 -21.19 40.58
C ASN A 143 13.33 -21.54 39.12
N PRO A 144 14.50 -22.15 38.88
CA PRO A 144 14.99 -22.49 37.53
C PRO A 144 14.15 -23.56 36.80
N SER A 145 13.22 -24.23 37.49
CA SER A 145 12.26 -25.17 36.89
C SER A 145 11.13 -24.50 36.09
N LEU A 146 10.92 -23.19 36.28
CA LEU A 146 9.90 -22.40 35.57
C LEU A 146 10.43 -21.74 34.28
N THR A 147 11.74 -21.82 34.03
CA THR A 147 12.35 -21.32 32.79
C THR A 147 12.54 -22.46 31.79
N LEU A 148 11.98 -22.33 30.59
CA LEU A 148 12.36 -23.20 29.47
C LEU A 148 13.89 -23.09 29.26
N PRO A 149 14.60 -24.20 29.02
CA PRO A 149 16.04 -24.15 28.79
C PRO A 149 16.32 -23.21 27.62
N LYS A 150 17.21 -22.23 27.82
CA LYS A 150 17.65 -21.30 26.77
C LYS A 150 18.41 -22.07 25.69
N THR A 151 17.69 -22.66 24.74
CA THR A 151 18.26 -23.14 23.49
C THR A 151 18.78 -21.93 22.73
N LYS A 152 20.10 -21.76 22.72
CA LYS A 152 20.79 -20.76 21.89
C LYS A 152 20.61 -21.16 20.42
N VAL A 153 19.50 -20.77 19.81
CA VAL A 153 19.35 -20.83 18.37
C VAL A 153 20.18 -19.68 17.80
N LYS A 154 21.19 -20.00 16.98
CA LYS A 154 21.91 -19.00 16.19
C LYS A 154 20.92 -18.41 15.17
N ALA A 155 20.29 -17.30 15.51
CA ALA A 155 19.52 -16.54 14.54
C ALA A 155 20.51 -15.93 13.53
N SER A 156 20.59 -16.51 12.34
CA SER A 156 21.23 -15.85 11.19
C SER A 156 20.33 -14.69 10.79
N HIS A 157 20.62 -13.50 11.31
CA HIS A 157 20.16 -12.28 10.68
C HIS A 157 20.86 -12.19 9.32
N THR A 158 20.21 -12.68 8.26
CA THR A 158 20.50 -12.18 6.93
C THR A 158 20.17 -10.69 6.97
N ARG A 159 21.22 -9.87 7.07
CA ARG A 159 21.13 -8.45 6.77
C ARG A 159 20.52 -8.37 5.37
N ALA A 160 19.26 -7.93 5.28
CA ALA A 160 18.73 -7.44 4.04
C ALA A 160 19.46 -6.12 3.76
N GLU A 161 20.66 -6.25 3.19
CA GLU A 161 21.40 -5.14 2.64
C GLU A 161 20.55 -4.47 1.58
N ALA A 162 20.55 -3.15 1.67
CA ALA A 162 19.88 -2.25 0.77
C ALA A 162 20.30 -2.53 -0.69
N SER A 163 19.37 -3.00 -1.51
CA SER A 163 19.39 -2.73 -2.94
C SER A 163 18.61 -1.44 -3.22
N ASN A 164 19.16 -0.34 -2.71
CA ASN A 164 18.96 0.98 -3.32
C ASN A 164 20.19 1.22 -4.20
N MET A 165 20.12 0.86 -5.49
CA MET A 165 20.70 1.59 -6.63
C MET A 165 20.71 0.72 -7.91
N GLU A 166 20.25 1.34 -9.00
CA GLU A 166 20.51 1.02 -10.43
C GLU A 166 19.72 -0.20 -10.97
N GLU A 167 18.69 -0.04 -11.83
CA GLU A 167 18.67 0.58 -13.19
C GLU A 167 17.43 1.45 -13.51
#